data_AF-V4AM18-F1
#
_entry.id   AF-V4AM18-F1
#
_cell.length_a   1.000
_cell.length_b   1.000
_cell.length_c   1.000
_cell.angle_alpha   90.00
_cell.angle_beta   90.00
_cell.angle_gamma   90.00
#
_symmetry.space_group_name_H-M   'P 1'
#
loop_
_entity.id
_entity.type
_entity.pdbx_description
1 polymer ?
#
loop_
_entity_poly.entity_id
_entity_poly.type
_entity_poly.pdbx_seq_one_letter_code
_entity_poly.pdbx_strand_id
1 'polypeptide(L)'
;TDPVDVAAHLKLMGESLCNIGMRLQETKGHMAVQGGLSVLLDSLICACGPLMCLTQQLYELNGCDRNTHAKTLDNIAYIMPGL
;
A
#
# COMPACT_ATOMS: atom_id res chain seq x y z
N THR A 1 -2.43 -4.81 19.87
CA THR A 1 -1.36 -5.17 18.94
C THR A 1 -0.22 -4.24 19.21
N ASP A 2 0.96 -4.74 19.54
CA ASP A 2 2.09 -3.86 19.84
C ASP A 2 2.59 -3.19 18.54
N PRO A 3 3.15 -1.97 18.61
CA PRO A 3 3.71 -1.28 17.44
C PRO A 3 4.73 -2.14 16.67
N VAL A 4 5.48 -2.98 17.40
CA VAL A 4 6.46 -3.90 16.82
C VAL A 4 5.81 -4.99 15.94
N ASP A 5 4.64 -5.50 16.34
CA ASP A 5 3.90 -6.50 15.56
C ASP A 5 3.36 -5.88 14.27
N VAL A 6 2.84 -4.65 14.36
CA VAL A 6 2.34 -3.91 13.19
C VAL A 6 3.49 -3.59 12.23
N ALA A 7 4.64 -3.19 12.75
CA ALA A 7 5.84 -2.94 11.95
C ALA A 7 6.37 -4.21 11.26
N ALA A 8 6.39 -5.35 11.96
CA ALA A 8 6.76 -6.64 11.38
C ALA A 8 5.79 -7.06 10.27
N HIS A 9 4.48 -6.86 10.47
CA HIS A 9 3.48 -7.12 9.44
C HIS A 9 3.67 -6.22 8.20
N LEU A 10 3.90 -4.92 8.41
CA LEU A 10 4.19 -3.97 7.33
C LEU A 10 5.47 -4.31 6.56
N LYS A 11 6.49 -4.85 7.24
CA LYS A 11 7.73 -5.30 6.59
C LYS A 11 7.46 -6.45 5.61
N LEU A 12 6.75 -7.49 6.04
CA LEU A 12 6.37 -8.61 5.16
C LEU A 12 5.49 -8.14 3.99
N MET A 13 4.61 -7.20 4.26
CA MET A 13 3.74 -6.60 3.27
C MET A 13 4.51 -5.79 2.22
N GLY A 14 5.51 -5.01 2.64
CA GLY A 14 6.42 -4.31 1.74
C GLY A 14 7.26 -5.26 0.88
N GLU A 15 7.68 -6.39 1.43
CA GLU A 15 8.38 -7.44 0.65
C GLU A 15 7.48 -8.07 -0.42
N SER A 16 6.21 -8.34 -0.09
CA SER A 16 5.20 -8.80 -1.05
C SER A 16 4.98 -7.77 -2.17
N LEU A 17 4.77 -6.50 -1.82
CA LEU A 17 4.61 -5.40 -2.78
C LEU A 17 5.82 -5.26 -3.72
N CYS A 18 7.04 -5.37 -3.17
CA CYS A 18 8.27 -5.31 -3.96
C CYS A 18 8.37 -6.46 -4.98
N ASN A 19 8.02 -7.67 -4.54
CA ASN A 19 7.99 -8.84 -5.42
C ASN A 19 6.94 -8.69 -6.54
N ILE A 20 5.72 -8.22 -6.23
CA ILE A 20 4.68 -7.96 -7.23
C ILE A 20 5.17 -6.90 -8.23
N GLY A 21 5.77 -5.81 -7.74
CA GLY A 21 6.33 -4.75 -8.56
C GLY A 21 7.45 -5.22 -9.49
N MET A 22 8.35 -6.09 -9.03
CA MET A 22 9.38 -6.70 -9.87
C MET A 22 8.77 -7.56 -10.98
N ARG A 23 7.79 -8.41 -10.67
CA ARG A 23 7.12 -9.25 -11.68
C ARG A 23 6.38 -8.41 -12.72
N LEU A 24 5.80 -7.29 -12.31
CA LEU A 24 5.19 -6.33 -13.23
C LEU A 24 6.22 -5.71 -14.18
N GLN A 25 7.40 -5.33 -13.68
CA GLN A 25 8.47 -4.77 -14.51
C GLN A 25 9.06 -5.79 -15.51
N GLU A 26 9.14 -7.06 -15.13
CA GLU A 26 9.62 -8.14 -16.01
C GLU A 26 8.63 -8.44 -17.16
N THR A 27 7.36 -8.08 -17.01
CA THR A 27 6.30 -8.38 -17.98
C THR A 27 6.28 -7.34 -19.11
N LYS A 28 6.90 -7.66 -20.26
CA LYS A 28 6.82 -6.82 -21.47
C LYS A 28 5.47 -6.97 -22.20
N GLY A 29 4.46 -6.19 -21.79
CA GLY A 29 3.21 -6.06 -22.56
C GLY A 29 2.05 -5.48 -21.75
N HIS A 30 1.38 -4.45 -22.29
CA HIS A 30 0.32 -3.70 -21.60
C HIS A 30 -0.83 -4.58 -21.06
N MET A 31 -1.19 -5.69 -21.71
CA MET A 31 -2.35 -6.50 -21.33
C MET A 31 -2.11 -7.44 -20.13
N ALA A 32 -0.87 -7.90 -19.90
CA ALA A 32 -0.54 -8.74 -18.75
C ALA A 32 -0.25 -7.92 -17.47
N VAL A 33 -0.04 -6.60 -17.62
CA VAL A 33 0.25 -5.67 -16.52
C VAL A 33 -1.01 -5.29 -15.73
N GLN A 34 -2.21 -5.29 -16.33
CA GLN A 34 -3.44 -4.82 -15.68
C GLN A 34 -3.83 -5.67 -14.45
N GLY A 35 -3.69 -6.99 -14.55
CA GLY A 35 -4.01 -7.92 -13.45
C GLY A 35 -3.05 -7.75 -12.27
N GLY A 36 -1.73 -7.72 -12.54
CA GLY A 36 -0.74 -7.54 -11.49
C GLY A 36 -0.77 -6.13 -10.86
N LEU A 37 -1.09 -5.09 -11.64
CA LEU A 37 -1.21 -3.72 -11.14
C LEU A 37 -2.38 -3.60 -10.16
N SER A 38 -3.52 -4.24 -10.47
CA SER A 38 -4.68 -4.28 -9.57
C SER A 38 -4.33 -4.97 -8.25
N VAL A 39 -3.60 -6.09 -8.29
CA VAL A 39 -3.14 -6.81 -7.08
C VAL A 39 -2.14 -5.97 -6.27
N LEU A 40 -1.23 -5.26 -6.94
CA LEU A 40 -0.28 -4.35 -6.29
C LEU A 40 -1.01 -3.23 -5.55
N LEU A 41 -2.00 -2.62 -6.19
CA LEU A 41 -2.76 -1.51 -5.64
C LEU A 41 -3.71 -1.96 -4.51
N ASP A 42 -4.40 -3.10 -4.64
CA ASP A 42 -5.20 -3.71 -3.56
C ASP A 42 -4.34 -4.01 -2.32
N SER A 43 -3.17 -4.61 -2.56
CA SER A 43 -2.18 -4.85 -1.51
C SER A 43 -1.72 -3.53 -0.89
N LEU A 44 -1.49 -2.46 -1.66
CA LEU A 44 -1.08 -1.16 -1.13
C LEU A 44 -2.18 -0.53 -0.23
N ILE A 45 -3.45 -0.59 -0.64
CA ILE A 45 -4.58 -0.09 0.16
C ILE A 45 -4.66 -0.84 1.49
N CYS A 46 -4.50 -2.16 1.46
CA CYS A 46 -4.47 -2.96 2.68
C CYS A 46 -3.32 -2.57 3.62
N ALA A 47 -2.22 -2.00 3.11
CA ALA A 47 -1.06 -1.54 3.91
C ALA A 47 -1.33 -0.20 4.57
N CYS A 48 -2.16 0.65 3.96
CA CYS A 48 -2.47 1.97 4.50
C CYS A 48 -3.08 1.89 5.90
N GLY A 49 -4.00 0.97 6.15
CA GLY A 49 -4.64 0.80 7.47
C GLY A 49 -3.65 0.50 8.61
N PRO A 50 -2.82 -0.56 8.51
CA PRO A 50 -1.77 -0.84 9.48
C PRO A 50 -0.73 0.28 9.59
N LEU A 51 -0.37 0.93 8.49
CA LEU A 51 0.57 2.05 8.49
C LEU A 51 0.03 3.26 9.25
N MET A 52 -1.25 3.61 9.07
CA MET A 52 -1.94 4.62 9.88
C MET A 52 -1.95 4.26 11.36
N CYS A 53 -2.27 3.00 11.67
CA CYS A 53 -2.34 2.52 13.04
C CYS A 53 -0.97 2.63 13.73
N LEU A 54 0.12 2.34 13.01
CA LEU A 54 1.49 2.48 13.51
C LEU A 54 1.89 3.95 13.72
N THR A 55 1.63 4.83 12.75
CA THR A 55 2.00 6.26 12.85
C THR A 55 1.19 7.01 13.89
N GLN A 56 0.00 6.54 14.26
CA GLN A 56 -0.79 7.09 15.36
C GLN A 56 -0.33 6.64 16.75
N GLN A 57 0.33 5.47 16.85
CA GLN A 57 0.85 4.94 18.12
C GLN A 57 2.19 5.57 18.52
N LEU A 58 2.94 6.11 17.56
CA LEU A 58 4.22 6.77 17.76
C LEU A 58 4.09 8.22 17.29
N TYR A 59 3.93 9.16 18.23
CA TYR A 59 3.66 10.58 17.93
C TYR A 59 4.71 11.19 16.99
N GLU A 60 5.97 10.76 17.11
CA GLU A 60 7.09 11.17 16.26
C GLU A 60 6.94 10.75 14.79
N LEU A 61 6.08 9.76 14.50
CA LEU A 61 5.81 9.25 13.16
C LEU A 61 4.50 9.78 12.56
N ASN A 62 3.71 10.57 13.31
CA ASN A 62 2.45 11.14 12.86
C ASN A 62 2.67 12.37 11.96
N GLY A 63 3.28 12.15 10.79
CA GLY A 63 3.67 13.21 9.85
C GLY A 63 2.67 13.52 8.74
N CYS A 64 1.57 12.76 8.62
CA CYS A 64 0.61 12.89 7.51
C CYS A 64 -0.73 13.46 8.00
N ASP A 65 -1.13 14.59 7.44
CA ASP A 65 -2.45 15.16 7.68
C ASP A 65 -3.57 14.27 7.08
N ARG A 66 -4.75 14.29 7.69
CA ARG A 66 -5.91 13.51 7.25
C ARG A 66 -6.33 13.81 5.81
N ASN A 67 -6.21 15.05 5.35
CA ASN A 67 -6.55 15.45 3.98
C ASN A 67 -5.58 14.86 2.96
N THR A 68 -4.28 14.86 3.27
CA THR A 68 -3.23 14.23 2.45
C THR A 68 -3.46 12.72 2.34
N HIS A 69 -3.82 12.07 3.44
CA HIS A 69 -4.18 10.66 3.42
C HIS A 69 -5.43 10.39 2.57
N ALA A 70 -6.53 11.12 2.79
CA ALA A 70 -7.76 10.97 2.02
C ALA A 70 -7.51 11.13 0.50
N LYS A 71 -6.77 12.17 0.11
CA LYS A 71 -6.37 12.38 -1.28
C LYS A 71 -5.53 11.24 -1.86
N THR A 72 -4.67 10.64 -1.04
CA THR A 72 -3.86 9.50 -1.46
C THR A 72 -4.76 8.30 -1.77
N LEU A 73 -5.72 7.98 -0.90
CA LEU A 73 -6.69 6.92 -1.14
C LEU A 73 -7.59 7.22 -2.34
N ASP A 74 -8.05 8.46 -2.50
CA ASP A 74 -8.84 8.89 -3.67
C ASP A 74 -8.06 8.71 -4.98
N ASN A 75 -6.78 9.07 -4.99
CA ASN A 75 -5.91 8.87 -6.15
C ASN A 75 -5.73 7.39 -6.49
N ILE A 76 -5.64 6.52 -5.48
CA ILE A 76 -5.55 5.08 -5.68
C ILE A 76 -6.88 4.53 -6.21
N ALA A 77 -8.01 4.94 -5.64
CA ALA A 77 -9.35 4.54 -6.07
C ALA A 77 -9.66 5.00 -7.50
N TYR A 78 -9.17 6.17 -7.91
CA TYR A 78 -9.26 6.65 -9.29
C TYR A 78 -8.54 5.73 -10.29
N ILE A 79 -7.40 5.13 -9.88
CA ILE A 79 -6.61 4.22 -10.72
C ILE A 79 -7.22 2.80 -10.71
N MET A 80 -7.91 2.40 -9.65
CA MET A 80 -8.69 1.15 -9.55
C MET A 80 -10.20 1.39 -9.47
N PRO A 81 -10.86 1.81 -10.56
CA PRO A 81 -12.32 1.92 -10.57
C PRO A 81 -12.92 0.51 -10.47
N GLY A 82 -13.43 0.16 -9.29
CA GLY A 82 -13.92 -1.20 -8.99
C GLY A 82 -13.76 -1.63 -7.53
N LEU A 83 -13.04 -0.84 -6.73
CA LEU A 83 -13.13 -0.87 -5.26
C LEU A 83 -14.33 -0.06 -4.76
#